data_AF-A0AAJ1BA31-F1
#
_entry.id   AF-A0AAJ1BA31-F1
#
_cell.length_a   1.000
_cell.length_b   1.000
_cell.length_c   1.000
_cell.angle_alpha   90.00
_cell.angle_beta   90.00
_cell.angle_gamma   90.00
#
_symmetry.space_group_name_H-M   'P 1'
#
loop_
_entity.id
_entity.type
_entity.pdbx_description
1 polymer ?
#
loop_
_entity_poly.entity_id
_entity_poly.type
_entity_poly.pdbx_seq_one_letter_code
_entity_poly.pdbx_strand_id
1 'polypeptide(L)' 'YITKLADAYKVSGDSFYMQDGKAVLPLGTLTVEETKAPNGYLLDGAYMQTGDKSEQIKGLYVTQITEDGDLAVLSG' A
#
# COMPACT_ATOMS: atom_id res chain seq x y z
N TYR A 1 4.44 -4.05 -13.80
CA TYR A 1 3.21 -3.22 -13.70
C TYR A 1 3.54 -1.95 -12.95
N ILE A 2 2.91 -0.82 -13.27
CA ILE A 2 3.11 0.46 -12.56
C ILE A 2 1.75 0.86 -11.97
N THR A 3 1.75 1.28 -10.70
CA THR A 3 0.60 1.88 -10.03
C THR A 3 0.99 3.24 -9.47
N LYS A 4 0.05 4.20 -9.45
CA LYS A 4 0.23 5.58 -8.96
C LYS A 4 -1.08 6.08 -8.35
N LEU A 5 -0.99 7.08 -7.46
CA LEU A 5 -2.15 7.85 -6.99
C LEU A 5 -2.64 8.80 -8.09
N ALA A 6 -3.30 8.25 -9.10
CA ALA A 6 -3.91 8.99 -10.21
C ALA A 6 -5.20 8.29 -10.65
N ASP A 7 -6.18 9.05 -11.15
CA ASP A 7 -7.51 8.54 -11.48
C ASP A 7 -7.49 7.40 -12.51
N ALA A 8 -6.50 7.42 -13.42
CA ALA A 8 -6.30 6.35 -14.40
C ALA A 8 -6.07 4.95 -13.78
N TYR A 9 -5.65 4.89 -12.50
CA TYR A 9 -5.42 3.65 -11.75
C TYR A 9 -6.43 3.44 -10.62
N LYS A 10 -7.42 4.33 -10.46
CA LYS A 10 -8.44 4.27 -9.41
C LYS A 10 -9.63 3.44 -9.87
N VAL A 11 -9.83 2.27 -9.25
CA VAL A 11 -10.93 1.36 -9.60
C VAL A 11 -12.25 1.81 -8.94
N SER A 12 -12.21 2.19 -7.66
CA SER A 12 -13.39 2.58 -6.87
C SER A 12 -12.98 3.43 -5.64
N GLY A 13 -13.93 3.78 -4.76
CA GLY A 13 -13.68 4.50 -3.51
C GLY A 13 -13.82 6.03 -3.60
N ASP A 14 -13.41 6.72 -2.54
CA ASP A 14 -13.46 8.19 -2.46
C ASP A 14 -12.35 8.87 -3.27
N SER A 15 -12.48 10.18 -3.48
CA SER A 15 -11.43 10.99 -4.11
C SER A 15 -10.14 10.97 -3.29
N PHE A 16 -8.98 11.10 -3.95
CA PHE A 16 -7.70 11.21 -3.24
C PHE A 16 -7.63 12.45 -2.35
N TYR A 17 -6.88 12.34 -1.26
CA TYR A 17 -6.44 13.52 -0.51
C TYR A 17 -5.47 14.33 -1.38
N MET A 18 -5.69 15.64 -1.46
CA MET A 18 -4.92 16.54 -2.31
C MET A 18 -4.26 17.63 -1.48
N GLN A 19 -2.99 17.90 -1.77
CA GLN A 19 -2.24 19.03 -1.25
C GLN A 19 -1.45 19.67 -2.40
N ASP A 20 -1.60 20.99 -2.59
CA ASP A 20 -0.93 21.74 -3.65
C ASP A 20 -1.06 21.11 -5.06
N GLY A 21 -2.25 20.57 -5.35
CA GLY A 21 -2.58 19.93 -6.63
C GLY A 21 -1.98 18.53 -6.82
N LYS A 22 -1.40 17.92 -5.79
CA LYS A 22 -0.83 16.56 -5.82
C LYS A 22 -1.59 15.64 -4.86
N ALA A 23 -1.80 14.40 -5.30
CA ALA A 23 -2.35 13.37 -4.43
C ALA A 23 -1.34 13.00 -3.34
N VAL A 24 -1.81 12.91 -2.09
CA VAL A 24 -1.03 12.60 -0.89
C VAL A 24 -1.69 11.51 -0.07
N LEU A 25 -0.93 10.88 0.83
CA LEU A 25 -1.44 9.95 1.83
C LEU A 25 -1.53 10.69 3.17
N PRO A 26 -2.67 10.63 3.88
CA PRO A 26 -2.78 11.22 5.20
C PRO A 26 -2.00 10.40 6.23
N LEU A 27 -1.66 11.03 7.36
CA LEU A 27 -1.21 10.32 8.54
C LEU A 27 -2.32 9.38 9.03
N GLY A 28 -1.93 8.18 9.46
CA GLY A 28 -2.89 7.17 9.89
C GLY A 28 -2.47 5.76 9.53
N THR A 29 -3.43 4.84 9.53
CA THR A 29 -3.19 3.44 9.15
C THR A 29 -3.52 3.26 7.68
N LEU A 30 -2.57 2.74 6.92
CA LEU A 30 -2.75 2.32 5.55
C LEU A 30 -2.83 0.79 5.51
N THR A 31 -3.87 0.28 4.86
CA THR A 31 -3.98 -1.13 4.53
C THR A 31 -3.83 -1.33 3.02
N VAL A 32 -3.05 -2.33 2.64
CA VAL A 32 -2.88 -2.74 1.24
C VAL A 32 -3.26 -4.20 1.15
N GLU A 33 -4.16 -4.53 0.23
CA GLU A 33 -4.61 -5.90 0.01
C GLU A 33 -4.40 -6.32 -1.45
N GLU A 34 -3.77 -7.48 -1.66
CA GLU A 34 -3.76 -8.10 -2.98
C GLU A 34 -5.08 -8.85 -3.20
N THR A 35 -5.97 -8.28 -4.02
CA THR A 35 -7.30 -8.84 -4.27
C THR A 35 -7.33 -9.83 -5.43
N LYS A 36 -6.30 -9.86 -6.27
CA LYS A 36 -6.21 -10.73 -7.44
C LYS A 36 -4.76 -11.06 -7.79
N ALA A 37 -4.40 -12.35 -7.67
CA ALA A 37 -3.10 -12.83 -8.11
C ALA A 37 -2.92 -12.73 -9.64
N PRO A 38 -1.67 -12.55 -10.12
CA PRO A 38 -1.34 -12.67 -11.53
C PRO A 38 -1.67 -14.06 -12.08
N ASN A 39 -1.95 -14.14 -13.39
CA ASN A 39 -2.19 -15.43 -14.05
C ASN A 39 -0.98 -16.37 -13.86
N GLY A 40 -1.24 -17.58 -13.36
CA GLY A 40 -0.20 -18.57 -13.06
C GLY A 40 0.33 -18.54 -11.63
N TYR A 41 -0.18 -17.66 -10.77
CA TYR A 41 0.19 -17.56 -9.36
C TYR A 41 -1.03 -17.80 -8.45
N LEU A 42 -0.79 -18.42 -7.30
CA LEU A 42 -1.79 -18.62 -6.24
C LEU A 42 -1.63 -17.50 -5.20
N LEU A 43 -2.75 -16.96 -4.70
CA LEU A 43 -2.74 -16.07 -3.52
C LEU A 43 -2.29 -16.84 -2.26
N ASP A 44 -2.63 -18.12 -2.18
CA ASP A 44 -2.26 -19.00 -1.07
C ASP A 44 -0.76 -19.31 -1.10
N GLY A 45 -0.09 -19.00 0.01
CA GLY A 45 1.35 -19.24 0.18
C GLY A 45 2.24 -18.11 -0.33
N ALA A 46 1.69 -16.92 -0.58
CA ALA A 46 2.49 -15.73 -0.83
C ALA A 46 3.31 -15.35 0.42
N TYR A 47 4.59 -15.05 0.22
CA TYR A 47 5.51 -14.53 1.24
C TYR A 47 5.98 -13.15 0.81
N MET A 48 6.08 -12.19 1.72
CA MET A 48 6.94 -11.03 1.48
C MET A 48 8.25 -11.15 2.19
N GLN A 49 9.26 -10.65 1.51
CA GLN A 49 10.59 -10.46 2.03
C GLN A 49 10.79 -8.98 2.31
N THR A 50 10.94 -8.65 3.59
CA THR A 50 11.39 -7.32 4.02
C THR A 50 12.78 -7.49 4.63
N GLY A 51 13.81 -7.17 3.85
CA GLY A 51 15.19 -7.50 4.21
C GLY A 51 15.40 -9.01 4.36
N ASP A 52 15.94 -9.45 5.49
CA ASP A 52 16.22 -10.87 5.78
C ASP A 52 15.01 -11.63 6.38
N LYS A 53 13.85 -10.96 6.53
CA LYS A 53 12.65 -11.55 7.12
C LYS A 53 11.67 -11.97 6.04
N SER A 54 11.25 -13.24 6.09
CA SER A 54 10.17 -13.79 5.27
C SER A 54 8.93 -14.02 6.13
N GLU A 55 7.83 -13.35 5.81
CA GLU A 55 6.55 -13.57 6.49
C GLU A 55 5.52 -14.07 5.48
N GLN A 56 4.73 -15.08 5.88
CA GLN A 56 3.63 -15.58 5.07
C GLN A 56 2.44 -14.62 5.22
N ILE A 57 1.87 -14.20 4.10
CA ILE A 57 0.96 -13.06 4.11
C ILE A 57 -0.39 -13.50 3.63
N LYS A 58 -1.39 -13.22 4.46
CA LYS A 58 -2.79 -13.51 4.18
C LYS A 58 -3.42 -12.48 3.23
N GLY A 59 -2.61 -11.87 2.35
CA GLY A 59 -3.03 -10.85 1.40
C GLY A 59 -3.13 -9.42 1.95
N LEU A 60 -3.18 -9.21 3.27
CA LEU A 60 -3.32 -7.89 3.89
C LEU A 60 -2.01 -7.40 4.53
N TYR A 61 -1.54 -6.23 4.08
CA TYR A 61 -0.45 -5.48 4.66
C TYR A 61 -1.01 -4.29 5.43
N VAL A 62 -0.52 -4.08 6.64
CA VAL A 62 -0.90 -2.94 7.47
C VAL A 62 0.36 -2.17 7.79
N THR A 63 0.37 -0.87 7.51
CA THR A 63 1.45 0.03 7.90
C THR A 63 0.86 1.31 8.46
N GLN A 64 1.58 1.95 9.36
CA GLN A 64 1.21 3.24 9.91
C GLN A 64 2.10 4.33 9.30
N ILE A 65 1.47 5.38 8.79
CA ILE A 65 2.11 6.62 8.36
C ILE A 65 2.08 7.56 9.56
N THR A 66 3.26 7.82 10.14
CA THR A 66 3.43 8.76 11.25
C THR A 66 4.33 9.91 10.84
N GLU A 67 4.14 11.06 11.47
CA GLU A 67 5.03 12.21 11.31
C GLU A 67 6.21 12.08 12.29
N ASP A 68 7.43 12.24 11.79
CA ASP A 68 8.66 12.36 12.57
C ASP A 68 9.39 13.63 12.12
N GLY A 69 9.09 14.74 12.81
CA GLY A 69 9.51 16.08 12.38
C GLY A 69 8.90 16.44 11.03
N ASP A 70 9.74 16.80 10.06
CA ASP A 70 9.31 17.14 8.68
C ASP A 70 9.15 15.90 7.77
N LEU A 71 9.34 14.68 8.28
CA LEU A 71 9.31 13.44 7.50
C LEU A 71 8.10 12.58 7.84
N ALA A 72 7.47 12.01 6.82
CA ALA A 72 6.51 10.91 7.01
C ALA A 72 7.26 9.58 7.04
N VAL A 73 7.07 8.81 8.11
CA VAL A 73 7.70 7.50 8.32
C VAL A 73 6.64 6.41 8.19
N LEU A 74 7.00 5.35 7.46
CA LEU A 74 6.23 4.11 7.40
C LEU A 74 6.78 3.15 8.45
N SER A 75 5.91 2.75 9.37
CA SER A 75 6.21 1.71 10.37
C SER A 75 5.27 0.52 10.14
N GLY A 76 5.84 -0.68 10.05
CA GLY A 76 5.13 -1.92 9.72
C GLY A 76 6.06 -3.11 9.83
#